data_AF-K7KJL5-F1
#
_entry.id   AF-K7KJL5-F1
#
_cell.length_a   1.000
_cell.length_b   1.000
_cell.length_c   1.000
_cell.angle_alpha   90.00
_cell.angle_beta   90.00
_cell.angle_gamma   90.00
#
_symmetry.space_group_name_H-M   'P 1'
#
loop_
_entity.id
_entity.type
_entity.pdbx_description
1 polymer ?
#
loop_
_entity_poly.entity_id
_entity_poly.type
_entity_poly.pdbx_seq_one_letter_code
_entity_poly.pdbx_strand_id
1 'polypeptide(L)'
;MVNHLKVVNDSSELRSTIEHVQELQKFGENVLDATKKFGKLITNKNEIEGLPVIALGLAAHSAVSKGHENATTENGEWIITLDAPSFIVVLQHARNRSLREEIYHIEDLKEFSKIQGALEANDLTHWDITYWCETLYGFVTIVVETVS
;
A
#
# COMPACT_ATOMS: atom_id res chain seq x y z
N MET A 1 -37.55 -2.74 19.97
CA MET A 1 -36.30 -2.50 19.21
C MET A 1 -35.06 -2.63 20.08
N VAL A 2 -34.96 -1.90 21.21
CA VAL A 2 -33.78 -1.90 22.11
C VAL A 2 -33.41 -3.29 22.66
N ASN A 3 -34.38 -4.14 23.04
CA ASN A 3 -34.09 -5.49 23.52
C ASN A 3 -33.51 -6.42 22.44
N HIS A 4 -33.94 -6.27 21.18
CA HIS A 4 -33.35 -7.04 20.08
C HIS A 4 -31.90 -6.61 19.84
N LEU A 5 -31.60 -5.30 19.89
CA LEU A 5 -30.22 -4.83 19.80
C LEU A 5 -29.34 -5.39 20.92
N LYS A 6 -29.86 -5.47 22.16
CA LYS A 6 -29.14 -6.10 23.27
C LYS A 6 -28.86 -7.58 23.04
N VAL A 7 -29.86 -8.37 22.65
CA VAL A 7 -29.68 -9.81 22.37
C VAL A 7 -28.67 -10.04 21.24
N VAL A 8 -28.69 -9.19 20.20
CA VAL A 8 -27.70 -9.21 19.12
C VAL A 8 -26.30 -8.85 19.64
N ASN A 9 -26.18 -7.84 20.50
CA ASN A 9 -24.89 -7.41 21.07
C ASN A 9 -24.36 -8.36 22.17
N ASP A 10 -25.23 -9.15 22.80
CA ASP A 10 -24.86 -10.14 23.83
C ASP A 10 -24.40 -11.48 23.21
N SER A 11 -24.61 -11.69 21.90
CA SER A 11 -24.08 -12.85 21.18
C SER A 11 -22.57 -12.70 20.98
N SER A 12 -21.79 -13.59 21.59
CA SER A 12 -20.33 -13.60 21.47
C SER A 12 -19.83 -13.74 20.03
N GLU A 13 -20.55 -14.53 19.21
CA GLU A 13 -20.23 -14.72 17.79
C GLU A 13 -20.38 -13.41 17.00
N LEU A 14 -21.43 -12.63 17.28
CA LEU A 14 -21.66 -11.35 16.63
C LEU A 14 -20.65 -10.30 17.05
N ARG A 15 -20.27 -10.25 18.33
CA ARG A 15 -19.20 -9.35 18.82
C ARG A 15 -17.87 -9.65 18.12
N SER A 16 -17.48 -10.93 18.07
CA SER A 16 -16.25 -11.34 17.38
C SER A 16 -16.27 -11.00 15.89
N THR A 17 -17.42 -11.18 15.22
CA THR A 17 -17.58 -10.80 13.80
C THR A 17 -17.45 -9.29 13.61
N ILE A 18 -18.05 -8.48 14.49
CA ILE A 18 -17.96 -7.01 14.44
C ILE A 18 -16.51 -6.56 14.65
N GLU A 19 -15.82 -7.13 15.63
CA GLU A 19 -14.41 -6.82 15.91
C GLU A 19 -13.53 -7.12 14.69
N HIS A 20 -13.75 -8.27 14.04
CA HIS A 20 -13.00 -8.64 12.83
C HIS A 20 -13.27 -7.69 11.65
N VAL A 21 -14.53 -7.29 11.44
CA VAL A 21 -14.89 -6.32 10.39
C VAL A 21 -14.25 -4.95 10.65
N GLN A 22 -14.23 -4.49 11.90
CA GLN A 22 -13.57 -3.23 12.28
C GLN A 22 -12.06 -3.27 12.05
N GLU A 23 -11.44 -4.41 12.30
CA GLU A 23 -10.02 -4.63 12.07
C GLU A 23 -9.67 -4.59 10.58
N LEU A 24 -10.47 -5.25 9.73
CA LEU A 24 -10.32 -5.20 8.27
C LEU A 24 -10.51 -3.79 7.69
N GLN A 25 -11.46 -3.04 8.23
CA GLN A 25 -11.72 -1.65 7.82
C GLN A 25 -10.49 -0.76 8.10
N LYS A 26 -9.96 -0.80 9.33
CA LYS A 26 -8.74 -0.09 9.73
C LYS A 26 -7.54 -0.50 8.89
N PHE A 27 -7.40 -1.79 8.60
CA PHE A 27 -6.32 -2.28 7.76
C PHE A 27 -6.34 -1.61 6.38
N GLY A 28 -7.50 -1.58 5.71
CA GLY A 28 -7.53 -1.00 4.38
C GLY A 28 -7.34 0.53 4.39
N GLU A 29 -7.78 1.24 5.44
CA GLU A 29 -7.48 2.67 5.65
C GLU A 29 -5.97 2.91 5.78
N ASN A 30 -5.31 2.12 6.63
CA ASN A 30 -3.86 2.19 6.84
C ASN A 30 -3.09 1.95 5.55
N VAL A 31 -3.50 0.96 4.74
CA VAL A 31 -2.89 0.70 3.43
C VAL A 31 -3.14 1.86 2.46
N LEU A 32 -4.35 2.45 2.44
CA LEU A 32 -4.65 3.59 1.57
C LEU A 32 -3.77 4.80 1.92
N ASP A 33 -3.57 5.07 3.21
CA ASP A 33 -2.73 6.19 3.64
C ASP A 33 -1.24 5.91 3.49
N ALA A 34 -0.80 4.67 3.70
CA ALA A 34 0.54 4.24 3.35
C ALA A 34 0.80 4.42 1.84
N THR A 35 -0.18 4.09 1.00
CA THR A 35 -0.10 4.26 -0.45
C THR A 35 0.07 5.73 -0.85
N LYS A 36 -0.71 6.64 -0.26
CA LYS A 36 -0.59 8.10 -0.53
C LYS A 36 0.78 8.64 -0.12
N LYS A 37 1.33 8.14 0.98
CA LYS A 37 2.64 8.58 1.51
C LYS A 37 3.80 7.93 0.78
N PHE A 38 3.58 6.76 0.17
CA PHE A 38 4.61 5.99 -0.49
C PHE A 38 5.37 6.85 -1.51
N GLY A 39 6.68 6.67 -1.51
CA GLY A 39 7.59 7.32 -2.43
C GLY A 39 8.93 6.67 -2.32
N LYS A 40 9.29 5.85 -3.31
CA LYS A 40 10.61 5.24 -3.35
C LYS A 40 11.58 6.23 -3.98
N LEU A 41 12.43 6.83 -3.16
CA LEU A 41 13.53 7.66 -3.61
C LEU A 41 14.62 6.79 -4.24
N ILE A 42 14.94 7.07 -5.49
CA ILE A 42 16.01 6.42 -6.25
C ILE A 42 17.03 7.49 -6.62
N THR A 43 18.27 7.33 -6.17
CA THR A 43 19.40 8.21 -6.51
C THR A 43 20.35 7.57 -7.52
N ASN A 44 20.34 6.24 -7.59
CA ASN A 44 21.20 5.48 -8.47
C ASN A 44 20.58 5.32 -9.86
N LYS A 45 21.25 5.88 -10.87
CA LYS A 45 20.82 5.82 -12.27
C LYS A 45 20.70 4.39 -12.81
N ASN A 46 21.44 3.43 -12.27
CA ASN A 46 21.34 2.03 -12.70
C ASN A 46 20.00 1.39 -12.29
N GLU A 47 19.35 1.90 -11.25
CA GLU A 47 18.08 1.34 -10.76
C GLU A 47 16.88 1.75 -11.62
N ILE A 48 16.99 2.86 -12.35
CA ILE A 48 15.96 3.38 -13.27
C ILE A 48 16.18 2.96 -14.73
N GLU A 49 17.14 2.07 -14.99
CA GLU A 49 17.49 1.68 -16.36
C GLU A 49 16.27 1.10 -17.10
N GLY A 50 16.05 1.54 -18.35
CA GLY A 50 14.93 1.12 -19.19
C GLY A 50 13.66 1.96 -19.05
N LEU A 51 13.55 2.79 -18.00
CA LEU A 51 12.40 3.69 -17.86
C LEU A 51 12.35 4.73 -18.99
N PRO A 52 11.18 4.97 -19.60
CA PRO A 52 11.00 6.05 -20.57
C PRO A 52 11.30 7.42 -19.96
N VAL A 53 11.76 8.37 -20.78
CA VAL A 53 12.04 9.76 -20.36
C VAL A 53 10.84 10.41 -19.67
N ILE A 54 9.62 10.10 -20.12
CA ILE A 54 8.37 10.59 -19.51
C ILE A 54 8.23 10.09 -18.07
N ALA A 55 8.53 8.82 -17.81
CA ALA A 55 8.47 8.22 -16.47
C ALA A 55 9.48 8.88 -15.52
N LEU A 56 10.70 9.09 -16.01
CA LEU A 56 11.76 9.79 -15.27
C LEU A 56 11.38 11.25 -14.97
N GLY A 57 10.72 11.93 -15.91
CA GLY A 57 10.19 13.28 -15.70
C GLY A 57 9.12 13.33 -14.60
N LEU A 58 8.19 12.37 -14.58
CA LEU A 58 7.17 12.26 -13.51
C LEU A 58 7.79 11.95 -12.14
N ALA A 59 8.78 11.06 -12.10
CA ALA A 59 9.46 10.71 -10.86
C ALA A 59 10.32 11.86 -10.32
N ALA A 60 11.00 12.60 -11.20
CA ALA A 60 11.71 13.81 -10.82
C ALA A 60 10.75 14.91 -10.33
N HIS A 61 9.62 15.10 -11.00
CA HIS A 61 8.58 16.05 -10.56
C HIS A 61 8.01 15.69 -9.17
N SER A 62 7.80 14.40 -8.93
CA SER A 62 7.38 13.88 -7.62
C SER A 62 8.43 14.12 -6.54
N ALA A 63 9.72 14.02 -6.90
CA ALA A 63 10.82 14.33 -6.00
C ALA A 63 10.88 15.83 -5.67
N VAL A 64 10.78 16.72 -6.66
CA VAL A 64 10.71 18.18 -6.45
C VAL A 64 9.55 18.52 -5.49
N SER A 65 8.37 17.93 -5.72
CA SER A 65 7.19 18.15 -4.88
C SER A 65 7.37 17.68 -3.43
N LYS A 66 8.30 16.76 -3.18
CA LYS A 66 8.66 16.25 -1.85
C LYS A 66 9.94 16.90 -1.27
N GLY A 67 10.44 17.99 -1.88
CA GLY A 67 11.54 18.79 -1.36
C GLY A 67 12.89 18.56 -2.05
N HIS A 68 12.95 17.73 -3.09
CA HIS A 68 14.17 17.49 -3.87
C HIS A 68 14.25 18.46 -5.06
N GLU A 69 14.48 19.75 -4.80
CA GLU A 69 14.39 20.84 -5.79
C GLU A 69 15.31 20.67 -7.01
N ASN A 70 16.42 19.95 -6.85
CA ASN A 70 17.39 19.71 -7.92
C ASN A 70 17.11 18.43 -8.73
N ALA A 71 16.00 17.74 -8.47
CA ALA A 71 15.64 16.53 -9.20
C ALA A 71 15.36 16.83 -10.68
N THR A 72 16.05 16.12 -11.57
CA THR A 72 15.89 16.24 -13.02
C THR A 72 15.74 14.87 -13.65
N THR A 73 15.27 14.84 -14.91
CA THR A 73 15.15 13.59 -15.68
C THR A 73 16.49 12.90 -15.89
N GLU A 74 17.59 13.65 -16.00
CA GLU A 74 18.91 13.11 -16.36
C GLU A 74 19.81 12.78 -15.15
N ASN A 75 19.73 13.61 -14.10
CA ASN A 75 20.68 13.66 -13.00
C ASN A 75 20.00 14.00 -11.66
N GLY A 76 19.08 13.18 -11.16
CA GLY A 76 18.62 13.45 -9.80
C GLY A 76 17.57 12.52 -9.25
N GLU A 77 17.47 12.58 -7.94
CA GLU A 77 16.47 11.99 -7.06
C GLU A 77 15.11 11.75 -7.77
N TRP A 78 14.83 10.49 -8.10
CA TRP A 78 13.56 10.08 -8.70
C TRP A 78 12.70 9.46 -7.62
N ILE A 79 11.53 10.02 -7.35
CA ILE A 79 10.56 9.40 -6.44
C ILE A 79 9.51 8.65 -7.27
N ILE A 80 9.53 7.32 -7.19
CA ILE A 80 8.48 6.48 -7.76
C ILE A 80 7.31 6.42 -6.78
N THR A 81 6.13 6.85 -7.24
CA THR A 81 4.87 6.73 -6.49
C THR A 81 3.99 5.61 -7.06
N LEU A 82 2.94 5.23 -6.32
CA LEU A 82 1.95 4.21 -6.69
C LEU A 82 0.77 4.80 -7.49
N ASP A 83 0.88 6.05 -7.91
CA ASP A 83 -0.11 6.70 -8.75
C ASP A 83 0.10 6.27 -10.20
N ALA A 84 -0.98 5.98 -10.93
CA ALA A 84 -0.88 5.83 -12.37
C ALA A 84 -0.58 7.20 -13.00
N PRO A 85 0.30 7.29 -14.02
CA PRO A 85 0.95 6.18 -14.73
C PRO A 85 2.32 5.74 -14.16
N SER A 86 2.80 6.33 -13.05
CA SER A 86 4.17 6.13 -12.50
C SER A 86 4.54 4.66 -12.26
N PHE A 87 3.75 3.91 -11.48
CA PHE A 87 4.11 2.53 -11.17
C PHE A 87 3.95 1.59 -12.38
N ILE A 88 2.98 1.86 -13.26
CA ILE A 88 2.69 1.04 -14.46
C ILE A 88 3.91 1.03 -15.39
N VAL A 89 4.50 2.19 -15.64
CA VAL A 89 5.69 2.29 -16.49
C VAL A 89 6.91 1.62 -15.86
N VAL A 90 6.99 1.58 -14.53
CA VAL A 90 8.03 0.82 -13.83
C VAL A 90 7.86 -0.68 -14.05
N LEU A 91 6.66 -1.21 -13.85
CA LEU A 91 6.37 -2.62 -14.08
C LEU A 91 6.59 -3.05 -15.54
N GLN A 92 6.34 -2.17 -16.51
CA GLN A 92 6.47 -2.48 -17.93
C GLN A 92 7.90 -2.32 -18.47
N HIS A 93 8.65 -1.33 -18.00
CA HIS A 93 9.88 -0.90 -18.68
C HIS A 93 11.15 -0.91 -17.82
N ALA A 94 11.04 -0.88 -16.49
CA ALA A 94 12.23 -0.92 -15.65
C ALA A 94 12.98 -2.23 -15.88
N ARG A 95 14.30 -2.17 -16.08
CA ARG A 95 15.16 -3.36 -16.19
C ARG A 95 15.48 -3.95 -14.83
N ASN A 96 15.56 -3.11 -13.80
CA ASN A 96 15.77 -3.55 -12.42
C ASN A 96 14.63 -4.46 -11.95
N ARG A 97 14.94 -5.76 -11.80
CA ARG A 97 13.96 -6.78 -11.37
C ARG A 97 13.47 -6.52 -9.95
N SER A 98 14.38 -6.20 -9.03
CA SER A 98 14.03 -5.92 -7.63
C SER A 98 13.11 -4.72 -7.52
N LEU A 99 13.34 -3.67 -8.33
CA LEU A 99 12.43 -2.52 -8.38
C LEU A 99 11.03 -2.92 -8.86
N ARG A 100 10.93 -3.72 -9.92
CA ARG A 100 9.62 -4.21 -10.40
C ARG A 100 8.91 -5.06 -9.34
N GLU A 101 9.64 -5.96 -8.69
CA GLU A 101 9.08 -6.84 -7.65
C GLU A 101 8.56 -6.05 -6.45
N GLU A 102 9.33 -5.07 -5.98
CA GLU A 102 8.90 -4.21 -4.88
C GLU A 102 7.64 -3.43 -5.23
N ILE A 103 7.61 -2.79 -6.40
CA ILE A 103 6.42 -2.05 -6.86
C ILE A 103 5.22 -2.97 -7.08
N TYR A 104 5.44 -4.19 -7.59
CA TYR A 104 4.38 -5.18 -7.79
C TYR A 104 3.74 -5.61 -6.46
N HIS A 105 4.55 -5.98 -5.46
CA HIS A 105 4.02 -6.39 -4.16
C HIS A 105 3.24 -5.27 -3.46
N ILE A 106 3.70 -4.03 -3.59
CA ILE A 106 3.02 -2.90 -2.95
C ILE A 106 1.71 -2.58 -3.67
N GLU A 107 1.66 -2.65 -5.00
CA GLU A 107 0.40 -2.48 -5.74
C GLU A 107 -0.57 -3.63 -5.47
N ASP A 108 -0.10 -4.87 -5.37
CA ASP A 108 -0.92 -6.03 -5.02
C ASP A 108 -1.51 -5.89 -3.60
N LEU A 109 -0.71 -5.42 -2.64
CA LEU A 109 -1.17 -5.12 -1.29
C LEU A 109 -2.23 -4.00 -1.28
N LYS A 110 -2.03 -2.95 -2.07
CA LYS A 110 -2.99 -1.86 -2.24
C LYS A 110 -4.29 -2.36 -2.89
N GLU A 111 -4.20 -3.23 -3.90
CA GLU A 111 -5.37 -3.81 -4.55
C GLU A 111 -6.14 -4.75 -3.61
N PHE A 112 -5.42 -5.59 -2.85
CA PHE A 112 -5.99 -6.42 -1.81
C PHE A 112 -6.73 -5.58 -0.76
N SER A 113 -6.14 -4.48 -0.30
CA SER A 113 -6.79 -3.55 0.63
C SER A 113 -8.09 -2.95 0.08
N LYS A 114 -8.11 -2.53 -1.19
CA LYS A 114 -9.35 -2.03 -1.82
C LYS A 114 -10.44 -3.09 -1.84
N ILE A 115 -10.09 -4.33 -2.13
CA ILE A 115 -11.03 -5.46 -2.16
C ILE A 115 -11.63 -5.72 -0.77
N GLN A 116 -10.87 -5.50 0.31
CA GLN A 116 -11.38 -5.61 1.69
C GLN A 116 -12.35 -4.48 2.09
N GLY A 117 -12.54 -3.44 1.26
CA GLY A 117 -13.64 -2.49 1.42
C GLY A 117 -13.42 -1.42 2.49
N ALA A 118 -12.19 -0.91 2.66
CA ALA A 118 -11.93 0.20 3.57
C ALA A 118 -12.70 1.47 3.19
N LEU A 119 -13.66 1.79 4.05
CA LEU A 119 -14.41 3.03 4.10
C LEU A 119 -13.95 3.75 5.37
N GLU A 120 -13.72 5.07 5.28
CA GLU A 120 -13.64 6.01 6.42
C GLU A 120 -12.27 6.31 7.05
N ALA A 121 -11.48 7.07 6.30
CA ALA A 121 -10.41 7.91 6.83
C ALA A 121 -10.87 8.79 8.00
N ASN A 122 -10.28 8.63 9.19
CA ASN A 122 -9.89 9.68 10.15
C ASN A 122 -9.40 9.05 11.46
N ASP A 123 -8.13 8.61 11.51
CA ASP A 123 -7.21 8.74 12.65
C ASP A 123 -6.01 7.79 12.47
N LEU A 124 -4.95 8.31 11.83
CA LEU A 124 -3.75 7.60 11.39
C LEU A 124 -2.69 7.41 12.50
N THR A 125 -1.98 6.26 12.49
CA THR A 125 -0.63 6.15 13.07
C THR A 125 0.36 5.37 12.17
N HIS A 126 1.67 5.60 12.36
CA HIS A 126 2.75 5.14 11.46
C HIS A 126 3.18 3.67 11.66
N TRP A 127 2.94 3.07 12.83
CA TRP A 127 3.45 1.75 13.21
C TRP A 127 2.63 0.56 12.67
N ASP A 128 1.52 0.82 11.98
CA ASP A 128 0.66 -0.21 11.40
C ASP A 128 1.39 -1.06 10.34
N ILE A 129 2.29 -0.49 9.54
CA ILE A 129 2.95 -1.25 8.45
C ILE A 129 3.79 -2.43 8.99
N THR A 130 4.52 -2.25 10.09
CA THR A 130 5.33 -3.32 10.69
C THR A 130 4.45 -4.37 11.37
N TYR A 131 3.42 -3.92 12.09
CA TYR A 131 2.46 -4.81 12.74
C TYR A 131 1.73 -5.69 11.71
N TRP A 132 1.29 -5.10 10.60
CA TRP A 132 0.56 -5.82 9.56
C TRP A 132 1.44 -6.70 8.70
N CYS A 133 2.72 -6.38 8.50
CA CYS A 133 3.66 -7.33 7.89
C CYS A 133 3.76 -8.61 8.72
N GLU A 134 3.83 -8.53 10.05
CA GLU A 134 3.88 -9.72 10.92
C GLU A 134 2.51 -10.42 11.01
N THR A 135 1.42 -9.65 11.13
CA THR A 135 0.06 -10.20 11.26
C THR A 135 -0.45 -10.84 9.97
N LEU A 136 -0.21 -10.25 8.80
CA LEU A 136 -0.62 -10.83 7.52
C LEU A 136 0.17 -12.10 7.16
N TYR A 137 1.46 -12.16 7.52
CA TYR A 137 2.22 -13.41 7.38
C TYR A 137 1.64 -14.53 8.24
N GLY A 138 1.19 -14.21 9.46
CA GLY A 138 0.45 -15.16 10.31
C GLY A 138 -0.91 -15.56 9.72
N PHE A 139 -1.67 -14.59 9.21
CA PHE A 139 -3.05 -14.81 8.77
C PHE A 139 -3.15 -15.62 7.46
N VAL A 140 -2.26 -15.37 6.50
CA VAL A 140 -2.20 -16.18 5.26
C VAL A 140 -1.91 -17.65 5.57
N THR A 141 -1.08 -17.93 6.58
CA THR A 141 -0.74 -19.32 6.97
C THR A 141 -1.97 -20.06 7.52
N ILE A 142 -2.76 -19.41 8.39
CA ILE A 142 -3.92 -20.04 9.05
C ILE A 142 -5.04 -20.32 8.05
N VAL A 143 -5.31 -19.42 7.10
CA VAL A 143 -6.36 -19.65 6.09
C VAL A 143 -6.02 -20.82 5.18
N VAL A 144 -4.75 -20.99 4.79
CA VAL A 144 -4.31 -22.14 3.97
C VAL A 144 -4.44 -23.46 4.73
N GLU A 145 -4.14 -23.49 6.03
CA GLU A 145 -4.29 -24.68 6.87
C GLU A 145 -5.76 -25.03 7.17
N THR A 146 -6.66 -24.05 7.23
CA THR A 146 -8.06 -24.29 7.60
C THR A 146 -8.90 -24.79 6.40
N VAL A 147 -8.43 -24.57 5.16
CA VAL A 147 -9.13 -24.99 3.93
C VAL A 147 -8.51 -26.25 3.31
N SER A 148 -7.46 -26.83 3.92
CA SER A 148 -6.87 -28.12 3.55
C SER A 148 -7.30 -29.24 4.49
#